data_AF-A0A6V8KGU4-F1
#
_entry.id   AF-A0A6V8KGU4-F1
#
_cell.length_a   1.000
_cell.length_b   1.000
_cell.length_c   1.000
_cell.angle_alpha   90.00
_cell.angle_beta   90.00
_cell.angle_gamma   90.00
#
_symmetry.space_group_name_H-M   'P 1'
#
loop_
_entity.id
_entity.type
_entity.pdbx_description
1 polymer ?
#
loop_
_entity_poly.entity_id
_entity_poly.type
_entity_poly.pdbx_seq_one_letter_code
_entity_poly.pdbx_strand_id
1 'polypeptide(L)' 'MTAAARGGGHSSRPSREADHRHLNAAAPGFVTTDINRHTGHLTAAEGAAVVVRLATLAADGPTGGFFGAEGPVPW' A
#
# COMPACT_ATOMS: atom_id res chain seq x y z
N MET A 1 -8.05 -49.91 30.11
CA MET A 1 -7.00 -48.86 30.04
C MET A 1 -6.03 -49.35 28.96
N THR A 2 -5.91 -48.71 27.81
CA THR A 2 -5.16 -47.46 27.62
C THR A 2 -5.65 -46.71 26.37
N ALA A 3 -5.77 -45.39 26.49
CA ALA A 3 -6.36 -44.49 25.51
C ALA A 3 -5.46 -44.25 24.29
N ALA A 4 -6.05 -44.26 23.09
CA ALA A 4 -5.43 -43.77 21.87
C ALA A 4 -5.62 -42.25 21.76
N ALA A 5 -4.52 -41.51 21.69
CA ALA A 5 -4.49 -40.06 21.56
C ALA A 5 -5.12 -39.61 20.24
N ARG A 6 -6.18 -38.80 20.32
CA ARG A 6 -6.71 -38.05 19.16
C ARG A 6 -5.86 -36.81 18.96
N GLY A 7 -5.07 -36.80 17.89
CA GLY A 7 -4.38 -35.60 17.41
C GLY A 7 -5.41 -34.53 17.03
N GLY A 8 -5.38 -33.41 17.73
CA GLY A 8 -6.17 -32.22 17.40
C GLY A 8 -5.66 -31.62 16.09
N GLY A 9 -6.58 -31.46 15.13
CA GLY A 9 -6.31 -30.88 13.82
C GLY A 9 -5.82 -29.45 13.96
N HIS A 10 -4.55 -29.22 13.67
CA HIS A 10 -4.07 -27.91 13.31
C HIS A 10 -4.76 -27.59 11.99
N SER A 11 -5.66 -26.60 12.00
CA SER A 11 -6.27 -26.05 10.79
C SER A 11 -5.16 -25.72 9.80
N SER A 12 -4.98 -26.56 8.78
CA SER A 12 -4.20 -26.26 7.59
C SER A 12 -4.94 -25.20 6.80
N ARG A 13 -4.96 -23.97 7.34
CA ARG A 13 -5.22 -22.80 6.51
C ARG A 13 -4.13 -22.86 5.45
N PRO A 14 -4.47 -22.96 4.15
CA PRO A 14 -3.46 -22.78 3.12
C PRO A 14 -2.76 -21.47 3.45
N SER A 15 -1.43 -21.52 3.63
CA SER A 15 -0.60 -20.32 3.72
C SER A 15 -1.04 -19.46 2.56
N ARG A 16 -1.64 -18.30 2.84
CA ARG A 16 -2.10 -17.40 1.79
C ARG A 16 -0.90 -17.24 0.86
N GLU A 17 -1.03 -17.77 -0.35
CA GLU A 17 -0.19 -17.40 -1.48
C GLU A 17 -0.06 -15.88 -1.38
N ALA A 18 1.18 -15.40 -1.27
CA ALA A 18 1.44 -14.04 -0.82
C ALA A 18 0.57 -13.10 -1.65
N ASP A 19 -0.45 -12.53 -1.02
CA ASP A 19 -1.41 -11.65 -1.67
C ASP A 19 -0.54 -10.52 -2.23
N HIS A 20 -0.35 -10.47 -3.56
CA HIS A 20 0.52 -9.50 -4.23
C HIS A 20 -0.08 -8.11 -4.04
N ARG A 21 0.19 -7.53 -2.88
CA ARG A 21 -0.29 -6.24 -2.43
C ARG A 21 0.92 -5.32 -2.33
N HIS A 22 0.91 -4.27 -3.12
CA HIS A 22 1.92 -3.22 -3.02
C HIS A 22 1.59 -2.33 -1.82
N LEU A 23 2.55 -2.17 -0.91
CA LEU A 23 2.45 -1.21 0.19
C LEU A 23 3.49 -0.13 -0.02
N ASN A 24 3.08 1.09 -0.33
CA ASN A 24 3.97 2.22 -0.58
C ASN A 24 3.46 3.47 0.14
N ALA A 25 4.38 4.38 0.48
CA ALA A 25 4.07 5.71 0.95
C ALA A 25 4.10 6.72 -0.22
N ALA A 26 3.20 7.70 -0.19
CA ALA A 26 3.05 8.69 -1.25
C ALA A 26 3.10 10.12 -0.68
N ALA A 27 3.80 11.02 -1.38
CA ALA A 27 3.79 12.46 -1.14
C ALA A 27 2.99 13.14 -2.26
N PRO A 28 1.75 13.59 -2.00
CA PRO A 28 0.91 14.26 -3.00
C PRO A 28 1.35 15.70 -3.32
N GLY A 29 2.41 16.20 -2.67
CA GLY A 29 2.86 17.58 -2.78
C GLY A 29 2.00 18.58 -2.01
N PHE A 30 2.15 19.87 -2.32
CA PHE A 30 1.42 20.95 -1.64
C PHE A 30 0.11 21.29 -2.37
N VAL A 31 -0.95 20.57 -1.98
CA VAL A 31 -2.24 20.55 -2.68
C VAL A 31 -3.24 21.55 -2.09
N THR A 32 -3.91 22.30 -2.96
CA THR A 32 -4.98 23.26 -2.63
C THR A 32 -6.22 22.51 -2.13
N THR A 33 -6.38 22.42 -0.81
CA THR A 33 -7.44 21.67 -0.11
C THR A 33 -7.79 22.35 1.22
N ASP A 34 -8.85 21.89 1.88
CA ASP A 34 -9.31 22.43 3.16
C ASP A 34 -8.23 22.40 4.27
N ILE A 35 -7.45 21.31 4.36
CA ILE A 35 -6.35 21.18 5.35
C ILE A 35 -5.29 22.26 5.16
N ASN A 36 -5.11 22.73 3.92
CA ASN A 36 -4.20 23.80 3.56
C ASN A 36 -4.93 25.16 3.41
N ARG A 37 -6.16 25.29 3.92
CA ARG A 37 -7.00 26.51 3.81
C ARG A 37 -7.11 27.04 2.38
N HIS A 38 -7.27 26.13 1.41
CA HIS A 38 -7.28 26.43 -0.02
C HIS A 38 -6.01 27.17 -0.50
N THR A 39 -4.85 26.85 0.11
CA THR A 39 -3.53 27.26 -0.39
C THR A 39 -2.76 26.04 -0.88
N GLY A 40 -1.87 26.24 -1.84
CA GLY A 40 -1.17 25.18 -2.56
C GLY A 40 -0.80 25.65 -3.96
N HIS A 41 0.19 25.01 -4.59
CA HIS A 41 0.49 25.23 -6.01
C HIS A 41 -0.04 24.11 -6.90
N LEU A 42 -0.56 23.02 -6.30
CA LEU A 42 -1.18 21.91 -7.00
C LEU A 42 -2.70 21.91 -6.80
N THR A 43 -3.41 21.48 -7.82
CA THR A 43 -4.82 21.07 -7.76
C THR A 43 -4.96 19.69 -7.12
N ALA A 44 -6.17 19.36 -6.64
CA ALA A 44 -6.47 18.03 -6.11
C ALA A 44 -6.20 16.90 -7.12
N ALA A 45 -6.46 17.14 -8.41
CA ALA A 45 -6.20 16.18 -9.47
C ALA A 45 -4.69 15.93 -9.67
N GLU A 46 -3.88 16.98 -9.65
CA GLU A 46 -2.41 16.85 -9.75
C GLU A 46 -1.83 16.11 -8.55
N GLY A 47 -2.26 16.46 -7.33
CA GLY A 47 -1.80 15.77 -6.11
C GLY A 47 -2.24 14.31 -6.02
N ALA A 48 -3.41 13.96 -6.58
CA ALA A 48 -3.90 12.59 -6.61
C ALA A 48 -3.11 11.67 -7.55
N ALA A 49 -2.40 12.22 -8.53
CA ALA A 49 -1.74 11.44 -9.58
C ALA A 49 -0.76 10.39 -9.02
N VAL A 50 0.05 10.74 -8.00
CA VAL A 50 0.99 9.79 -7.37
C VAL A 50 0.26 8.66 -6.63
N VAL A 51 -0.85 8.97 -5.96
CA VAL A 51 -1.64 7.99 -5.21
C VAL A 51 -2.32 7.02 -6.17
N VAL A 52 -2.92 7.55 -7.24
CA VAL A 52 -3.56 6.73 -8.30
C VAL A 52 -2.52 5.84 -8.96
N ARG A 53 -1.35 6.37 -9.34
CA ARG A 53 -0.26 5.58 -9.94
C ARG A 53 0.14 4.39 -9.05
N LEU A 54 0.27 4.60 -7.75
CA LEU A 54 0.65 3.53 -6.80
C LEU A 54 -0.49 2.54 -6.55
N ALA A 55 -1.75 2.98 -6.60
CA ALA A 55 -2.92 2.12 -6.45
C ALA A 55 -3.17 1.21 -7.67
N THR A 56 -2.64 1.58 -8.84
CA THR A 56 -2.83 0.85 -10.10
C THR A 56 -1.55 0.17 -10.60
N LEU A 57 -0.60 -0.15 -9.72
CA LEU A 57 0.63 -0.85 -10.10
C LEU A 57 0.33 -2.26 -10.63
N ALA A 58 1.12 -2.68 -11.62
CA ALA A 58 1.19 -4.08 -12.03
C ALA A 58 1.83 -4.93 -10.92
N ALA A 59 1.64 -6.25 -10.96
CA ALA A 59 2.06 -7.17 -9.89
C ALA A 59 3.59 -7.19 -9.63
N ASP A 60 4.40 -6.76 -10.59
CA ASP A 60 5.85 -6.58 -10.51
C ASP A 60 6.27 -5.16 -10.07
N GLY A 61 5.29 -4.31 -9.75
CA GLY A 61 5.50 -2.95 -9.28
C GLY A 61 6.17 -2.86 -7.90
N PRO A 62 6.70 -1.68 -7.55
CA PRO A 62 7.45 -1.50 -6.31
C PRO A 62 6.59 -1.74 -5.06
N THR A 63 7.24 -2.15 -3.98
CA THR A 63 6.66 -2.23 -2.64
C THR A 63 7.69 -1.75 -1.62
N GLY A 64 7.24 -1.14 -0.52
CA GLY A 64 8.07 -0.61 0.56
C GLY A 64 8.77 0.72 0.27
N GLY A 65 8.37 1.46 -0.76
CA GLY A 65 9.01 2.73 -1.13
C GLY A 65 8.23 3.98 -0.69
N PHE A 66 8.89 5.14 -0.76
CA PHE A 66 8.29 6.47 -0.64
C PHE A 66 8.39 7.18 -1.99
N PHE A 67 7.28 7.74 -2.48
CA PHE A 67 7.21 8.31 -3.84
C PHE A 67 6.55 9.69 -3.85
N GLY A 68 7.15 10.63 -4.58
CA GLY A 68 6.56 11.91 -4.96
C GLY A 68 6.07 11.92 -6.41
N ALA A 69 5.78 13.11 -6.94
CA ALA A 69 5.33 13.28 -8.33
C ALA A 69 6.39 12.77 -9.33
N GLU A 70 7.66 13.07 -9.07
CA GLU A 70 8.80 12.77 -9.93
C GLU A 70 9.32 11.34 -9.79
N GLY A 71 8.86 10.58 -8.79
CA GLY A 71 9.27 9.19 -8.57
C GLY A 71 9.70 8.89 -7.13
N PRO A 72 10.57 7.88 -6.92
CA PRO A 72 11.06 7.50 -5.61
C PRO A 72 11.80 8.64 -4.92
N VAL A 73 11.56 8.80 -3.61
CA VAL A 73 12.24 9.76 -2.75
C VAL A 73 13.02 8.97 -1.69
N PRO A 74 14.34 9.21 -1.51
CA PRO A 74 15.14 8.55 -0.47
C PRO A 74 14.59 8.81 0.93
N TRP A 75 14.64 7.79 1.79
CA TRP A 75 14.21 7.85 3.18
C TRP A 75 15.06 6.94 4.07
#